data_AF-A0A661VPV0-F1
#
_entry.id   AF-A0A661VPV0-F1
#
_cell.length_a   1.000
_cell.length_b   1.000
_cell.length_c   1.000
_cell.angle_alpha   90.00
_cell.angle_beta   90.00
_cell.angle_gamma   90.00
#
_symmetry.space_group_name_H-M   'P 1'
#
loop_
_entity.id
_entity.type
_entity.pdbx_description
1 polymer ?
#
loop_
_entity_poly.entity_id
_entity_poly.type
_entity_poly.pdbx_seq_one_letter_code
_entity_poly.pdbx_strand_id
1 'polypeptide(L)'
;MSKRVLIIITGAVLCALLSGVALANGTPAIDWHVIGGGGGHMEAGIHSLDGTIGQALVGRVANSTYDLCSGFWCGAAAGFRVYLPLVLRGWGG
;
A
#
# COMPACT_ATOMS: atom_id res chain seq x y z
N MET A 1 58.48 5.32 -3.58
CA MET A 1 57.31 5.33 -2.67
C MET A 1 57.53 4.29 -1.58
N SER A 2 57.37 4.62 -0.30
CA SER A 2 57.59 3.63 0.77
C SER A 2 56.43 2.65 0.84
N LYS A 3 56.69 1.38 1.21
CA LYS A 3 55.64 0.35 1.37
C LYS A 3 54.48 0.81 2.26
N ARG A 4 54.78 1.66 3.25
CA ARG A 4 53.81 2.25 4.18
C ARG A 4 52.81 3.18 3.47
N VAL A 5 53.27 4.01 2.53
CA VAL A 5 52.40 4.90 1.75
C VAL A 5 51.47 4.10 0.84
N LEU A 6 51.97 3.01 0.26
CA LEU A 6 51.15 2.14 -0.60
C LEU A 6 50.00 1.51 0.19
N ILE A 7 50.27 0.98 1.39
CA ILE A 7 49.26 0.35 2.26
C ILE A 7 48.17 1.35 2.67
N ILE A 8 48.54 2.58 3.01
CA ILE A 8 47.58 3.62 3.41
C ILE A 8 46.66 3.98 2.25
N ILE A 9 47.21 4.16 1.05
CA ILE A 9 46.41 4.48 -0.15
C ILE A 9 45.45 3.34 -0.48
N THR A 10 45.93 2.09 -0.46
CA THR A 10 45.08 0.93 -0.72
C THR A 10 43.95 0.81 0.31
N GLY A 11 44.24 1.02 1.60
CA GLY A 11 43.23 1.01 2.64
C GLY A 11 42.18 2.11 2.48
N ALA A 12 42.60 3.34 2.14
CA ALA A 12 41.70 4.46 1.90
C ALA A 12 40.78 4.21 0.70
N VAL A 13 41.31 3.66 -0.40
CA VAL A 13 40.53 3.29 -1.58
C VAL A 13 39.51 2.19 -1.24
N LEU A 14 39.90 1.18 -0.48
CA LEU A 14 38.98 0.13 -0.02
C LEU A 14 37.84 0.69 0.84
N CYS A 15 38.14 1.56 1.80
CA CYS A 15 37.12 2.21 2.64
C CYS A 15 36.16 3.06 1.80
N ALA A 16 36.67 3.82 0.82
CA ALA A 16 35.83 4.62 -0.07
C ALA A 16 34.89 3.76 -0.93
N LEU A 17 35.40 2.63 -1.45
CA LEU A 17 34.60 1.69 -2.25
C LEU A 17 33.49 1.03 -1.40
N LEU A 18 33.77 0.68 -0.14
CA LEU A 18 32.82 0.09 0.79
C LEU A 18 31.68 1.06 1.18
N SER A 19 31.98 2.36 1.31
CA SER A 19 30.97 3.37 1.65
C SER A 19 29.93 3.59 0.53
N GLY A 20 30.29 3.38 -0.74
CA GLY A 20 29.36 3.53 -1.86
C GLY A 20 28.25 2.47 -1.91
N VAL A 21 28.52 1.27 -1.40
CA VAL A 21 27.58 0.14 -1.42
C VAL A 21 26.43 0.35 -0.41
N ALA A 22 26.71 1.02 0.71
CA ALA A 22 25.71 1.34 1.72
C ALA A 22 24.71 2.40 1.23
N LEU A 23 25.17 3.39 0.47
CA LEU A 23 24.33 4.47 -0.03
C LEU A 23 23.38 4.02 -1.16
N ALA A 24 23.76 2.97 -1.89
CA ALA A 24 22.94 2.38 -2.94
C ALA A 24 21.83 1.45 -2.41
N ASN A 25 21.85 1.08 -1.12
CA ASN A 25 20.81 0.26 -0.47
C ASN A 25 19.64 1.10 0.07
N GLY A 26 19.24 2.14 -0.66
CA GLY A 26 17.97 2.80 -0.38
C GLY A 26 16.83 1.88 -0.79
N THR A 27 15.94 1.52 0.14
CA THR A 27 14.68 0.84 -0.21
C THR A 27 13.94 1.71 -1.24
N PRO A 28 13.62 1.20 -2.44
CA PRO A 28 12.83 1.96 -3.38
C PRO A 28 11.48 2.30 -2.74
N ALA A 29 11.28 3.57 -2.38
CA ALA A 29 9.98 4.07 -1.99
C ALA A 29 9.20 4.36 -3.26
N ILE A 30 8.13 3.60 -3.48
CA ILE A 30 7.14 3.93 -4.50
C ILE A 30 6.10 4.78 -3.80
N ASP A 31 6.17 6.09 -4.02
CA ASP A 31 5.12 6.99 -3.58
C ASP A 31 3.85 6.67 -4.39
N TRP A 32 2.82 6.20 -3.70
CA TRP A 32 1.54 5.88 -4.32
C TRP A 32 0.52 6.95 -3.92
N HIS A 33 -0.24 7.40 -4.92
CA HIS A 33 -1.32 8.36 -4.75
C HIS A 33 -2.56 7.79 -5.41
N VAL A 34 -3.69 7.82 -4.71
CA VAL A 34 -5.01 7.52 -5.28
C VAL A 34 -5.75 8.84 -5.40
N ILE A 35 -5.99 9.28 -6.64
CA ILE A 35 -6.98 10.32 -6.91
C ILE A 35 -8.28 9.57 -7.20
N GLY A 36 -9.13 9.44 -6.19
CA GLY A 36 -10.49 8.95 -6.41
C GLY A 36 -11.24 9.90 -7.35
N GLY A 37 -12.08 9.34 -8.23
CA GLY A 37 -13.05 10.11 -9.04
C GLY A 37 -14.19 10.70 -8.20
N GLY A 38 -13.85 11.25 -7.03
CA GLY A 38 -14.75 12.03 -6.20
C GLY A 38 -15.05 13.37 -6.84
N GLY A 39 -16.05 14.07 -6.32
CA GLY A 39 -16.64 15.23 -6.97
C GLY A 39 -18.07 14.93 -7.43
N GLY A 40 -19.00 15.83 -7.11
CA GLY A 40 -20.38 15.74 -7.57
C GLY A 40 -21.38 15.72 -6.43
N HIS A 41 -22.55 16.25 -6.74
CA HIS A 41 -23.69 16.30 -5.85
C HIS A 41 -24.65 15.16 -6.22
N MET A 42 -25.10 14.41 -5.21
CA MET A 42 -26.04 13.31 -5.36
C MET A 42 -27.23 13.57 -4.45
N GLU A 43 -28.44 13.43 -4.97
CA GLU A 43 -29.67 13.56 -4.17
C GLU A 43 -30.55 12.32 -4.30
N ALA A 44 -31.18 11.95 -3.18
CA ALA A 44 -32.20 10.91 -3.13
C ALA A 44 -33.29 11.34 -2.14
N GLY A 45 -34.41 11.84 -2.66
CA GLY A 45 -35.52 12.33 -1.83
C GLY A 45 -35.12 13.55 -1.01
N ILE A 46 -35.12 13.41 0.32
CA ILE A 46 -34.70 14.47 1.26
C ILE A 46 -33.21 14.42 1.62
N HIS A 47 -32.44 13.54 0.99
CA HIS A 47 -31.03 13.34 1.29
C HIS A 47 -30.16 13.92 0.18
N SER A 48 -29.16 14.72 0.56
CA SER A 48 -28.13 15.25 -0.34
C SER A 48 -26.74 14.80 0.12
N LEU A 49 -25.86 14.53 -0.85
CA LEU A 49 -24.51 14.04 -0.66
C LEU A 49 -23.56 14.77 -1.60
N ASP A 50 -22.58 15.46 -1.03
CA ASP A 50 -21.55 16.16 -1.79
C ASP A 50 -20.22 15.39 -1.71
N GLY A 51 -19.78 14.86 -2.84
CA GLY A 51 -18.46 14.26 -2.99
C GLY A 51 -17.41 15.32 -3.29
N THR A 52 -16.24 15.21 -2.67
CA THR A 52 -15.07 16.07 -2.96
C THR A 52 -13.99 15.29 -3.71
N ILE A 53 -13.36 15.91 -4.70
CA ILE A 53 -12.19 15.33 -5.39
C ILE A 53 -11.04 15.14 -4.39
N GLY A 54 -10.39 13.98 -4.43
CA GLY A 54 -9.16 13.75 -3.66
C GLY A 54 -9.33 13.43 -2.18
N GLN A 55 -10.56 13.34 -1.66
CA GLN A 55 -10.75 12.81 -0.31
C GLN A 55 -10.48 11.31 -0.27
N ALA A 56 -9.64 10.90 0.69
CA ALA A 56 -9.42 9.50 0.99
C ALA A 56 -10.63 8.94 1.73
N LEU A 57 -11.61 8.43 0.99
CA LEU A 57 -12.77 7.75 1.55
C LEU A 57 -12.78 6.28 1.10
N VAL A 58 -12.35 5.38 1.99
CA VAL A 58 -12.43 3.93 1.79
C VAL A 58 -13.36 3.35 2.85
N GLY A 59 -14.44 2.70 2.42
CA GLY A 59 -15.33 1.99 3.35
C GLY A 59 -16.80 2.04 2.94
N ARG A 60 -17.62 1.39 3.77
CA ARG A 60 -19.08 1.36 3.65
C ARG A 60 -19.70 1.86 4.95
N VAL A 61 -20.60 2.82 4.85
CA VAL A 61 -21.46 3.32 5.92
C VAL A 61 -22.89 2.93 5.56
N ALA A 62 -23.50 2.07 6.37
CA ALA A 62 -24.86 1.61 6.14
C ALA A 62 -25.68 1.65 7.44
N ASN A 63 -26.97 1.96 7.31
CA ASN A 63 -27.99 1.70 8.33
C ASN A 63 -29.21 1.01 7.68
N SER A 64 -30.36 0.97 8.37
CA SER A 64 -31.61 0.40 7.86
C SER A 64 -32.17 1.05 6.58
N THR A 65 -31.76 2.27 6.27
CA THR A 65 -32.37 3.19 5.31
C THR A 65 -31.39 3.74 4.28
N TYR A 66 -30.09 3.78 4.61
CA TYR A 66 -29.03 4.23 3.71
C TYR A 66 -27.88 3.24 3.63
N ASP A 67 -27.29 3.12 2.45
CA ASP A 67 -26.07 2.38 2.19
C ASP A 67 -25.17 3.21 1.27
N LEU A 68 -24.08 3.71 1.84
CA LEU A 68 -23.10 4.50 1.14
C LEU A 68 -21.76 3.77 1.18
N CYS A 69 -21.12 3.65 0.04
CA CYS A 69 -19.86 2.94 -0.07
C CYS A 69 -18.94 3.66 -1.06
N SER A 70 -17.66 3.74 -0.71
CA SER A 70 -16.64 4.44 -1.50
C SER A 70 -15.30 3.73 -1.49
N GLY A 71 -14.52 3.95 -2.55
CA GLY A 71 -13.20 3.36 -2.74
C GLY A 71 -13.17 2.23 -3.77
N PHE A 72 -11.97 1.77 -4.12
CA PHE A 72 -11.73 0.80 -5.19
C PHE A 72 -12.48 -0.53 -5.00
N TRP A 73 -12.58 -1.00 -3.75
CA TRP A 73 -13.25 -2.26 -3.41
C TRP A 73 -14.75 -2.11 -3.12
N CYS A 74 -15.30 -0.90 -3.31
CA CYS A 74 -16.71 -0.68 -3.04
C CYS A 74 -17.59 -1.48 -4.02
N GLY A 75 -18.55 -2.26 -3.50
CA GLY A 75 -19.40 -3.14 -4.31
C GLY A 75 -18.70 -4.41 -4.79
N ALA A 76 -17.40 -4.58 -4.53
CA ALA A 76 -16.71 -5.84 -4.76
C ALA A 76 -17.16 -6.85 -3.70
N ALA A 77 -18.08 -7.74 -4.07
CA ALA A 77 -18.36 -8.92 -3.25
C ALA A 77 -17.13 -9.82 -3.28
N ALA A 78 -16.39 -9.90 -2.17
CA ALA A 78 -15.34 -10.89 -2.01
C ALA A 78 -15.99 -12.28 -1.93
N GLY A 79 -16.19 -12.90 -3.10
CA GLY A 79 -16.67 -14.26 -3.20
C GLY A 79 -15.58 -15.23 -2.77
N PHE A 80 -15.58 -15.64 -1.50
CA PHE A 80 -14.69 -16.70 -1.06
C PHE A 80 -15.34 -18.05 -1.33
N ARG A 81 -14.72 -18.87 -2.17
CA ARG A 81 -15.11 -20.27 -2.33
C ARG A 81 -14.50 -21.07 -1.20
N VAL A 82 -15.27 -21.31 -0.15
CA VAL A 82 -14.85 -22.18 0.96
C VAL A 82 -14.83 -23.62 0.46
N TYR A 83 -13.64 -24.15 0.19
CA TYR A 83 -13.45 -25.57 -0.08
C TYR A 83 -13.44 -26.32 1.26
N LEU A 84 -14.64 -26.65 1.74
CA LEU A 84 -14.90 -27.40 2.98
C LEU A 84 -14.03 -28.66 3.19
N PRO A 85 -13.61 -29.42 2.14
CA PRO A 85 -12.76 -30.58 2.33
C PRO A 85 -11.37 -30.25 2.93
N LEU A 86 -10.84 -29.04 2.73
CA LEU A 86 -9.53 -28.64 3.27
C LEU A 86 -9.60 -28.19 4.73
N VAL A 87 -10.75 -27.66 5.17
CA VAL A 87 -10.96 -27.15 6.54
C VAL A 87 -11.24 -28.29 7.52
N LEU A 88 -11.94 -29.34 7.08
CA LEU A 88 -12.36 -30.45 7.94
C LEU A 88 -11.35 -31.61 8.01
N ARG A 89 -10.33 -31.66 7.12
CA ARG A 89 -9.37 -32.78 7.06
C ARG A 89 -8.40 -32.87 8.25
N GLY A 90 -8.44 -31.92 9.17
CA GLY A 90 -7.67 -31.93 10.42
C GLY A 90 -8.52 -32.00 11.70
N TRP A 91 -9.86 -32.13 11.57
CA TRP A 91 -10.80 -32.04 12.70
C TRP A 91 -11.53 -33.35 13.01
N GLY A 92 -11.10 -34.46 12.39
CA GLY A 92 -11.56 -35.81 12.71
C GLY A 92 -10.38 -36.65 13.17
N GLY A 93 -10.02 -36.52 14.45
CA GLY A 93 -9.26 -37.50 15.20
C GLY A 93 -10.21 -38.31 16.07
#